data_AF-A0AAN3MA69-F1
#
_entry.id   AF-A0AAN3MA69-F1
#
_cell.length_a   1.000
_cell.length_b   1.000
_cell.length_c   1.000
_cell.angle_alpha   90.00
_cell.angle_beta   90.00
_cell.angle_gamma   90.00
#
_symmetry.space_group_name_H-M   'P 1'
#
loop_
_entity.id
_entity.type
_entity.pdbx_description
1 polymer ?
#
loop_
_entity_poly.entity_id
_entity_poly.type
_entity_poly.pdbx_seq_one_letter_code
_entity_poly.pdbx_strand_id
1 'polypeptide(L)'
;MNKAHFVSNLLCLYTFLKILPVIDSSQARAYRGSLPLIAEFTMAKHSWLLIAALPLSISPSWGADFYYRQQEKGTVYVAEQKGEKDEILSELPGVNFSRLWRIANLANNQETRLLSDFNPDKFDCDDRNNCQHTWLTDGRSVLWSGKVLKNPPGEPNVDAASFQAFGAFAADKRSVYFDGQRTDDR
;
A
#
# COMPACT_ATOMS: atom_id res chain seq x y z
N MET A 1 29.92 -27.93 14.68
CA MET A 1 29.32 -26.58 14.69
C MET A 1 30.00 -25.76 13.59
N ASN A 2 29.29 -25.46 12.51
CA ASN A 2 29.88 -25.01 11.25
C ASN A 2 30.35 -23.55 11.32
N LYS A 3 31.64 -23.31 11.00
CA LYS A 3 32.29 -21.97 10.96
C LYS A 3 31.53 -20.94 10.12
N ALA A 4 30.75 -21.38 9.14
CA ALA A 4 29.93 -20.51 8.28
C ALA A 4 28.81 -19.75 9.04
N HIS A 5 28.24 -20.34 10.09
CA HIS A 5 27.15 -19.70 10.86
C HIS A 5 27.65 -18.59 11.80
N PHE A 6 28.92 -18.63 12.20
CA PHE A 6 29.49 -17.62 13.09
C PHE A 6 29.83 -16.32 12.34
N VAL A 7 30.31 -16.43 11.10
CA VAL A 7 30.69 -15.27 10.27
C VAL A 7 29.46 -14.51 9.76
N SER A 8 28.37 -15.21 9.46
CA SER A 8 27.11 -14.59 9.02
C SER A 8 26.46 -13.75 10.13
N ASN A 9 26.47 -14.23 11.38
CA ASN A 9 25.93 -13.47 12.52
C ASN A 9 26.77 -12.22 12.85
N LEU A 10 28.10 -12.27 12.65
CA LEU A 10 28.98 -11.12 12.90
C LEU A 10 28.78 -10.01 11.86
N LEU A 11 28.50 -10.39 10.59
CA LEU A 11 28.23 -9.45 9.51
C LEU A 11 26.86 -8.74 9.69
N CYS A 12 25.83 -9.47 10.15
CA CYS A 12 24.53 -8.89 10.49
C CYS A 12 24.60 -7.90 11.66
N LEU A 13 25.43 -8.18 12.68
CA LEU A 13 25.62 -7.27 13.80
C LEU A 13 26.37 -5.98 13.37
N TYR A 14 27.31 -6.11 12.42
CA TYR A 14 28.07 -4.99 11.87
C TYR A 14 27.20 -4.03 11.04
N THR A 15 26.26 -4.54 10.23
CA THR A 15 25.28 -3.71 9.52
C THR A 15 24.29 -3.07 10.48
N PHE A 16 23.84 -3.78 11.52
CA PHE A 16 22.94 -3.21 12.55
C PHE A 16 23.57 -2.03 13.30
N LEU A 17 24.87 -2.09 13.60
CA LEU A 17 25.59 -1.03 14.32
C LEU A 17 25.98 0.18 13.44
N LYS A 18 25.96 0.05 12.10
CA LYS A 18 26.26 1.17 11.18
C LYS A 18 25.04 1.98 10.75
N ILE A 19 23.83 1.42 10.82
CA ILE A 19 22.63 2.03 10.21
C ILE A 19 21.77 2.80 11.23
N LEU A 20 21.90 2.55 12.54
CA LEU A 20 21.15 3.25 13.59
C LEU A 20 22.04 4.26 14.35
N PRO A 21 21.89 5.58 14.14
CA PRO A 21 22.49 6.58 15.02
C PRO A 21 21.54 6.88 16.20
N VAL A 22 21.10 5.86 16.95
CA VAL A 22 20.19 6.08 18.10
C VAL A 22 20.50 5.12 19.26
N ILE A 23 21.77 4.96 19.65
CA ILE A 23 22.13 4.51 21.02
C ILE A 23 23.50 5.13 21.38
N ASP A 24 23.51 6.32 22.01
CA ASP A 24 24.71 6.87 22.66
C ASP A 24 24.76 6.35 24.09
N SER A 25 25.43 5.21 24.29
CA SER A 25 25.76 4.68 25.62
C SER A 25 27.28 4.68 25.81
N SER A 26 27.73 4.90 27.05
CA SER A 26 29.16 4.93 27.40
C SER A 26 29.89 3.62 27.07
N GLN A 27 29.17 2.48 26.96
CA GLN A 27 29.74 1.20 26.52
C GLN A 27 30.00 1.13 25.01
N ALA A 28 29.22 1.82 24.17
CA ALA A 28 29.41 1.83 22.72
C ALA A 28 30.68 2.60 22.28
N ARG A 29 31.13 3.55 23.11
CA ARG A 29 32.33 4.35 22.86
C ARG A 29 33.64 3.56 23.03
N ALA A 30 33.65 2.55 23.91
CA ALA A 30 34.82 1.70 24.16
C ALA A 30 35.11 0.70 23.03
N TYR A 31 34.09 0.30 22.25
CA TYR A 31 34.25 -0.65 21.13
C TYR A 31 34.63 -0.01 19.79
N ARG A 32 34.48 1.32 19.63
CA ARG A 32 34.90 2.04 18.42
C ARG A 32 36.42 2.29 18.36
N GLY A 33 37.12 2.25 19.49
CA GLY A 33 38.56 2.55 19.56
C GLY A 33 39.51 1.41 19.22
N SER A 34 39.02 0.17 19.09
CA SER A 34 39.86 -1.04 18.99
C SER A 34 39.81 -1.75 17.63
N LEU A 35 39.11 -1.18 16.64
CA LEU A 35 38.89 -1.83 15.33
C LEU A 35 39.84 -1.46 14.16
N PRO A 36 40.86 -0.58 14.25
CA PRO A 36 41.74 -0.36 13.09
C PRO A 36 42.94 -1.34 13.00
N LEU A 37 43.14 -2.28 13.94
CA LEU A 37 44.39 -3.05 14.02
C LEU A 37 44.34 -4.52 13.58
N ILE A 38 43.19 -5.03 13.10
CA ILE A 38 43.08 -6.45 12.66
C ILE A 38 42.75 -6.58 11.16
N ALA A 39 42.56 -5.48 10.44
CA ALA A 39 42.22 -5.52 9.02
C ALA A 39 43.44 -5.46 8.05
N GLU A 40 44.66 -5.27 8.54
CA GLU A 40 45.85 -5.11 7.67
C GLU A 40 46.69 -6.38 7.46
N PHE A 41 46.40 -7.50 8.13
CA PHE A 41 47.19 -8.73 7.96
C PHE A 41 46.38 -9.83 7.27
N THR A 42 46.03 -9.65 6.00
CA THR A 42 45.95 -10.70 4.96
C THR A 42 45.44 -10.12 3.64
N MET A 43 46.19 -9.20 3.02
CA MET A 43 46.04 -8.93 1.59
C MET A 43 47.43 -8.76 0.97
N ALA A 44 48.13 -9.87 0.85
CA ALA A 44 49.27 -9.97 -0.06
C ALA A 44 49.10 -11.26 -0.87
N LYS A 45 49.05 -11.07 -2.19
CA LYS A 45 49.07 -12.10 -3.24
C LYS A 45 47.78 -12.90 -3.37
N HIS A 46 46.92 -12.46 -4.27
CA HIS A 46 46.66 -13.09 -5.58
C HIS A 46 45.46 -12.35 -6.17
N SER A 47 45.77 -11.33 -6.97
CA SER A 47 44.80 -10.78 -7.92
C SER A 47 44.45 -11.91 -8.89
N TRP A 48 43.17 -12.02 -9.26
CA TRP A 48 42.66 -12.28 -10.63
C TRP A 48 41.11 -12.29 -10.55
N LEU A 49 40.51 -11.22 -11.08
CA LEU A 49 39.16 -11.16 -11.67
C LEU A 49 38.01 -11.81 -10.89
N LEU A 50 37.50 -11.13 -9.87
CA LEU A 50 36.10 -11.30 -9.46
C LEU A 50 35.26 -10.26 -10.21
N ILE A 51 34.75 -10.64 -11.38
CA ILE A 51 33.57 -9.97 -11.94
C ILE A 51 32.46 -10.27 -10.94
N ALA A 52 32.21 -9.33 -10.03
CA ALA A 52 31.05 -9.37 -9.18
C ALA A 52 29.83 -9.28 -10.10
N ALA A 53 29.24 -10.43 -10.41
CA ALA A 53 27.86 -10.48 -10.85
C ALA A 53 27.04 -9.90 -9.70
N LEU A 54 26.82 -8.58 -9.73
CA LEU A 54 25.76 -7.96 -8.96
C LEU A 54 24.51 -8.74 -9.37
N PRO A 55 23.84 -9.49 -8.47
CA PRO A 55 22.46 -9.79 -8.75
C PRO A 55 21.82 -8.41 -8.94
N LEU A 56 21.26 -8.18 -10.12
CA LEU A 56 20.25 -7.15 -10.31
C LEU A 56 19.21 -7.44 -9.24
N SER A 57 19.36 -6.81 -8.08
CA SER A 57 18.35 -6.77 -7.06
C SER A 57 17.23 -5.97 -7.71
N ILE A 58 16.34 -6.68 -8.39
CA ILE A 58 15.01 -6.21 -8.70
C ILE A 58 14.45 -5.90 -7.32
N SER A 59 14.53 -4.63 -6.92
CA SER A 59 13.72 -4.11 -5.83
C SER A 59 12.31 -4.57 -6.12
N PRO A 60 11.67 -5.37 -5.27
CA PRO A 60 10.29 -5.70 -5.53
C PRO A 60 9.56 -4.36 -5.42
N SER A 61 8.90 -3.96 -6.48
CA SER A 61 8.02 -2.80 -6.47
C SER A 61 6.79 -3.21 -5.65
N TRP A 62 6.90 -3.12 -4.33
CA TRP A 62 5.78 -3.35 -3.41
C TRP A 62 4.88 -2.12 -3.44
N GLY A 63 4.11 -1.98 -4.50
CA GLY A 63 3.09 -0.97 -4.65
C GLY A 63 2.16 -1.42 -5.75
N ALA A 64 0.98 -1.91 -5.36
CA ALA A 64 -0.11 -2.16 -6.30
C ALA A 64 -0.95 -0.89 -6.39
N ASP A 65 -1.16 -0.38 -7.59
CA ASP A 65 -2.15 0.66 -7.84
C ASP A 65 -3.51 0.01 -8.06
N PHE A 66 -4.55 0.50 -7.39
CA PHE A 66 -5.90 -0.03 -7.52
C PHE A 66 -6.75 0.91 -8.37
N TYR A 67 -7.54 0.40 -9.29
CA TYR A 67 -8.37 1.29 -10.09
C TYR A 67 -9.53 0.62 -10.81
N TYR A 68 -10.49 1.43 -11.23
CA TYR A 68 -11.63 1.02 -12.03
C TYR A 68 -11.32 1.15 -13.52
N ARG A 69 -11.82 0.20 -14.33
CA ARG A 69 -11.65 0.19 -15.79
C ARG A 69 -12.94 -0.28 -16.47
N GLN A 70 -13.24 0.28 -17.64
CA GLN A 70 -14.31 -0.22 -18.49
C GLN A 70 -13.99 -1.61 -19.07
N GLN A 71 -14.98 -2.49 -19.08
CA GLN A 71 -14.94 -3.78 -19.78
C GLN A 71 -16.24 -3.98 -20.55
N GLU A 72 -16.27 -4.88 -21.55
CA GLU A 72 -17.40 -5.07 -22.47
C GLU A 72 -18.78 -5.20 -21.79
N LYS A 73 -18.83 -5.76 -20.57
CA LYS A 73 -20.07 -6.00 -19.81
C LYS A 73 -20.21 -5.14 -18.55
N GLY A 74 -19.41 -4.09 -18.38
CA GLY A 74 -19.53 -3.18 -17.23
C GLY A 74 -18.20 -2.60 -16.77
N THR A 75 -18.02 -2.55 -15.45
CA THR A 75 -16.81 -2.02 -14.82
C THR A 75 -16.04 -3.16 -14.16
N VAL A 76 -14.71 -3.10 -14.16
CA VAL A 76 -13.87 -3.98 -13.34
C VAL A 76 -13.02 -3.16 -12.39
N TYR A 77 -12.68 -3.77 -11.25
CA TYR A 77 -11.68 -3.27 -10.32
C TYR A 77 -10.39 -4.06 -10.49
N VAL A 78 -9.27 -3.35 -10.62
CA VAL A 78 -7.99 -3.89 -11.07
C VAL A 78 -6.91 -3.54 -10.06
N ALA A 79 -5.98 -4.46 -9.81
CA ALA A 79 -4.67 -4.17 -9.24
C ALA A 79 -3.61 -4.17 -10.33
N GLU A 80 -2.90 -3.06 -10.49
CA GLU A 80 -1.73 -2.93 -11.35
C GLU A 80 -0.47 -3.03 -10.49
N GLN A 81 0.38 -4.02 -10.80
CA GLN A 81 1.71 -4.14 -10.22
C GLN A 81 2.75 -3.86 -11.29
N LYS A 82 3.73 -3.02 -10.96
CA LYS A 82 4.73 -2.57 -11.93
C LYS A 82 5.51 -3.75 -12.50
N GLY A 83 5.42 -3.94 -13.81
CA GLY A 83 6.12 -5.02 -14.52
C GLY A 83 5.35 -6.35 -14.56
N GLU A 84 4.17 -6.41 -13.97
CA GLU A 84 3.25 -7.54 -14.07
C GLU A 84 2.02 -7.18 -14.91
N LYS A 85 1.21 -8.19 -15.23
CA LYS A 85 -0.09 -7.97 -15.86
C LYS A 85 -1.08 -7.55 -14.79
N ASP A 86 -1.93 -6.59 -15.15
CA ASP A 86 -3.10 -6.21 -14.37
C ASP A 86 -3.91 -7.42 -13.91
N GLU A 87 -4.19 -7.49 -12.61
CA GLU A 87 -5.06 -8.49 -12.01
C GLU A 87 -6.47 -7.91 -11.85
N ILE A 88 -7.49 -8.60 -12.37
CA ILE A 88 -8.89 -8.23 -12.13
C ILE A 88 -9.30 -8.79 -10.76
N LEU A 89 -9.54 -7.89 -9.81
CA LEU A 89 -9.95 -8.24 -8.45
C LEU A 89 -11.46 -8.43 -8.33
N SER A 90 -12.26 -7.70 -9.11
CA SER A 90 -13.73 -7.77 -9.05
C SER A 90 -14.38 -7.33 -10.35
N GLU A 91 -15.43 -8.05 -10.74
CA GLU A 91 -16.32 -7.66 -11.84
C GLU A 91 -17.57 -6.96 -11.30
N LEU A 92 -17.91 -5.83 -11.89
CA LEU A 92 -19.00 -4.94 -11.47
C LEU A 92 -19.94 -4.67 -12.66
N PRO A 93 -20.67 -5.69 -13.14
CA PRO A 93 -21.45 -5.60 -14.38
C PRO A 93 -22.61 -4.59 -14.32
N GLY A 94 -23.11 -4.28 -13.11
CA GLY A 94 -24.19 -3.31 -12.91
C GLY A 94 -23.72 -1.86 -12.77
N VAL A 95 -22.40 -1.61 -12.76
CA VAL A 95 -21.83 -0.28 -12.53
C VAL A 95 -21.46 0.35 -13.86
N ASN A 96 -21.93 1.57 -14.08
CA ASN A 96 -21.62 2.33 -15.28
C ASN A 96 -20.30 3.11 -15.11
N PHE A 97 -19.22 2.58 -15.69
CA PHE A 97 -17.91 3.21 -15.63
C PHE A 97 -17.97 4.68 -16.04
N SER A 98 -18.52 5.01 -17.22
CA SER A 98 -18.58 6.38 -17.75
C SER A 98 -19.34 7.38 -16.88
N ARG A 99 -20.09 6.90 -15.88
CA ARG A 99 -20.81 7.72 -14.90
C ARG A 99 -20.19 7.65 -13.51
N LEU A 100 -19.08 6.95 -13.32
CA LEU A 100 -18.44 6.85 -12.02
C LEU A 100 -17.85 8.22 -11.64
N TRP A 101 -18.15 8.69 -10.45
CA TRP A 101 -17.57 9.91 -9.91
C TRP A 101 -17.28 9.74 -8.41
N ARG A 102 -16.32 10.51 -7.92
CA ARG A 102 -15.96 10.51 -6.51
C ARG A 102 -17.00 11.22 -5.67
N ILE A 103 -17.32 10.66 -4.50
CA ILE A 103 -18.08 11.33 -3.46
C ILE A 103 -17.10 12.19 -2.64
N ALA A 104 -17.41 13.48 -2.49
CA ALA A 104 -16.54 14.41 -1.77
C ALA A 104 -16.29 13.96 -0.33
N ASN A 105 -15.03 14.00 0.12
CA ASN A 105 -14.70 13.75 1.51
C ASN A 105 -14.87 15.03 2.34
N LEU A 106 -15.96 15.11 3.11
CA LEU A 106 -16.31 16.28 3.90
C LEU A 106 -15.44 16.45 5.15
N ALA A 107 -14.66 15.44 5.54
CA ALA A 107 -13.75 15.54 6.70
C ALA A 107 -12.41 16.24 6.34
N ASN A 108 -12.04 16.29 5.07
CA ASN A 108 -10.78 16.88 4.62
C ASN A 108 -11.03 18.06 3.68
N ASN A 109 -11.00 19.27 4.23
CA ASN A 109 -11.13 20.51 3.45
C ASN A 109 -9.90 20.84 2.58
N GLN A 110 -8.81 20.07 2.70
CA GLN A 110 -7.60 20.17 1.87
C GLN A 110 -7.47 19.00 0.87
N GLU A 111 -8.56 18.28 0.57
CA GLU A 111 -8.52 17.25 -0.47
C GLU A 111 -8.10 17.88 -1.81
N THR A 112 -6.88 17.56 -2.26
CA THR A 112 -6.26 18.17 -3.45
C THR A 112 -6.74 17.54 -4.76
N ARG A 113 -7.37 16.37 -4.69
CA ARG A 113 -7.90 15.64 -5.85
C ARG A 113 -9.15 16.32 -6.37
N LEU A 114 -9.31 16.43 -7.68
CA LEU A 114 -10.52 17.01 -8.26
C LEU A 114 -11.65 16.00 -8.16
N LEU A 115 -12.88 16.41 -7.84
CA LEU A 115 -14.03 15.48 -7.84
C LEU A 115 -14.26 14.80 -9.20
N SER A 116 -13.77 15.42 -10.27
CA SER A 116 -13.77 14.89 -11.63
C SER A 116 -12.72 13.80 -11.89
N ASP A 117 -11.82 13.53 -10.93
CA ASP A 117 -10.88 12.43 -11.04
C ASP A 117 -11.67 11.13 -11.02
N PHE A 118 -11.88 10.62 -12.22
CA PHE A 118 -12.74 9.50 -12.54
C PHE A 118 -12.25 8.17 -11.96
N ASN A 119 -10.99 8.13 -11.52
CA ASN A 119 -10.36 6.92 -11.00
C ASN A 119 -9.50 7.19 -9.76
N PRO A 120 -10.09 7.72 -8.68
CA PRO A 120 -9.36 8.26 -7.55
C PRO A 120 -8.72 7.22 -6.64
N ASP A 121 -9.07 5.94 -6.79
CA ASP A 121 -8.40 4.81 -6.11
C ASP A 121 -6.99 4.55 -6.68
N LYS A 122 -6.68 5.12 -7.84
CA LYS A 122 -5.36 5.05 -8.47
C LYS A 122 -4.39 5.95 -7.69
N PHE A 123 -3.92 5.57 -6.51
CA PHE A 123 -2.68 6.12 -5.93
C PHE A 123 -2.20 5.45 -4.62
N ASP A 124 -0.91 5.12 -4.61
CA ASP A 124 0.10 5.16 -3.53
C ASP A 124 -0.38 4.66 -2.17
N CYS A 125 -0.62 3.36 -2.11
CA CYS A 125 -0.46 2.64 -0.85
C CYS A 125 0.90 3.06 -0.28
N ASP A 126 0.94 3.51 0.98
CA ASP A 126 2.20 3.88 1.60
C ASP A 126 3.17 2.67 1.61
N ASP A 127 4.43 2.88 2.01
CA ASP A 127 5.44 1.82 2.12
C ASP A 127 5.01 0.63 3.04
N ARG A 128 3.85 0.72 3.72
CA ARG A 128 3.22 -0.32 4.55
C ARG A 128 1.99 -0.95 3.92
N ASN A 129 1.73 -0.69 2.63
CA ASN A 129 0.57 -1.16 1.88
C ASN A 129 -0.77 -0.64 2.45
N ASN A 130 -0.77 0.52 3.10
CA ASN A 130 -2.00 1.17 3.55
C ASN A 130 -2.56 2.04 2.41
N CYS A 131 -3.47 1.45 1.65
CA CYS A 131 -4.10 2.09 0.50
C CYS A 131 -5.27 2.97 0.95
N GLN A 132 -5.29 4.23 0.53
CA GLN A 132 -6.46 5.08 0.74
C GLN A 132 -7.49 4.83 -0.34
N HIS A 133 -8.54 4.09 0.02
CA HIS A 133 -9.72 3.94 -0.83
C HIS A 133 -10.62 5.16 -0.73
N THR A 134 -11.38 5.39 -1.80
CA THR A 134 -12.30 6.50 -1.89
C THR A 134 -13.72 6.01 -2.14
N TRP A 135 -14.69 6.80 -1.67
CA TRP A 135 -16.10 6.55 -1.93
C TRP A 135 -16.43 7.01 -3.36
N LEU A 136 -17.08 6.13 -4.11
CA LEU A 136 -17.44 6.36 -5.51
C LEU A 136 -18.92 6.09 -5.72
N THR A 137 -19.52 6.74 -6.73
CA THR A 137 -20.88 6.40 -7.16
C THR A 137 -21.07 6.63 -8.65
N ASP A 138 -21.95 5.83 -9.26
CA ASP A 138 -22.43 6.04 -10.64
C ASP A 138 -23.79 6.76 -10.70
N GLY A 139 -24.23 7.28 -9.54
CA GLY A 139 -25.55 7.89 -9.31
C GLY A 139 -26.64 6.90 -8.93
N ARG A 140 -26.38 5.59 -9.00
CA ARG A 140 -27.31 4.54 -8.56
C ARG A 140 -26.73 3.71 -7.43
N SER A 141 -25.46 3.34 -7.56
CA SER A 141 -24.74 2.48 -6.64
C SER A 141 -23.65 3.29 -5.95
N VAL A 142 -23.36 2.97 -4.69
CA VAL A 142 -22.17 3.45 -3.99
C VAL A 142 -21.13 2.34 -3.99
N LEU A 143 -19.86 2.70 -4.14
CA LEU A 143 -18.75 1.78 -4.19
C LEU A 143 -17.67 2.15 -3.18
N TRP A 144 -16.98 1.11 -2.70
CA TRP A 144 -15.81 1.19 -1.84
C TRP A 144 -14.87 0.04 -2.17
N SER A 145 -13.60 0.32 -2.46
CA SER A 145 -12.53 -0.69 -2.66
C SER A 145 -12.99 -1.88 -3.56
N GLY A 146 -13.44 -1.55 -4.77
CA GLY A 146 -13.87 -2.55 -5.75
C GLY A 146 -15.21 -3.24 -5.47
N LYS A 147 -15.95 -2.87 -4.42
CA LYS A 147 -17.23 -3.49 -4.07
C LYS A 147 -18.39 -2.50 -4.19
N VAL A 148 -19.54 -2.99 -4.66
CA VAL A 148 -20.81 -2.25 -4.53
C VAL A 148 -21.31 -2.40 -3.10
N LEU A 149 -21.59 -1.27 -2.45
CA LEU A 149 -22.18 -1.24 -1.12
C LEU A 149 -23.56 -1.87 -1.14
N LYS A 150 -23.79 -2.77 -0.17
CA LYS A 150 -25.08 -3.42 0.04
C LYS A 150 -25.32 -3.55 1.54
N ASN A 151 -26.50 -3.16 1.97
CA ASN A 151 -26.96 -3.40 3.33
C ASN A 151 -27.43 -4.86 3.49
N PRO A 152 -27.40 -5.40 4.72
CA PRO A 152 -27.93 -6.73 5.01
C PRO A 152 -29.40 -6.88 4.60
N PRO A 153 -29.88 -8.12 4.37
CA PRO A 153 -31.30 -8.37 4.14
C PRO A 153 -32.18 -7.86 5.29
N GLY A 154 -33.30 -7.22 4.98
CA GLY A 154 -34.22 -6.64 5.98
C GLY A 154 -33.88 -5.20 6.40
N GLU A 155 -32.77 -4.68 5.90
CA GLU A 155 -32.38 -3.29 6.08
C GLU A 155 -32.74 -2.42 4.87
N PRO A 156 -32.87 -1.09 5.03
CA PRO A 156 -33.07 -0.19 3.91
C PRO A 156 -31.93 -0.30 2.90
N ASN A 157 -32.26 -0.19 1.61
CA ASN A 157 -31.24 -0.07 0.57
C ASN A 157 -30.37 1.17 0.77
N VAL A 158 -29.11 1.07 0.36
CA VAL A 158 -28.15 2.17 0.33
C VAL A 158 -28.72 3.29 -0.55
N ASP A 159 -28.75 4.51 -0.02
CA ASP A 159 -29.31 5.66 -0.72
C ASP A 159 -28.19 6.55 -1.28
N ALA A 160 -27.79 6.29 -2.53
CA ALA A 160 -26.70 7.00 -3.19
C ALA A 160 -26.92 8.53 -3.27
N ALA A 161 -28.17 8.98 -3.32
CA ALA A 161 -28.52 10.40 -3.45
C ALA A 161 -28.26 11.21 -2.18
N SER A 162 -28.38 10.60 -1.00
CA SER A 162 -28.10 11.24 0.29
C SER A 162 -26.73 10.86 0.87
N PHE A 163 -25.93 10.08 0.13
CA PHE A 163 -24.67 9.55 0.63
C PHE A 163 -23.63 10.65 0.82
N GLN A 164 -23.01 10.68 2.00
CA GLN A 164 -21.97 11.62 2.38
C GLN A 164 -20.78 10.86 2.97
N ALA A 165 -19.57 11.28 2.62
CA ALA A 165 -18.33 10.64 3.03
C ALA A 165 -17.49 11.54 3.95
N PHE A 166 -16.83 10.92 4.91
CA PHE A 166 -15.97 11.52 5.94
C PHE A 166 -14.75 10.60 6.17
N GLY A 167 -13.83 10.56 5.19
CA GLY A 167 -12.72 9.61 5.16
C GLY A 167 -13.22 8.17 4.97
N ALA A 168 -12.78 7.26 5.84
CA ALA A 168 -13.25 5.87 5.88
C ALA A 168 -14.70 5.72 6.39
N PHE A 169 -15.23 6.76 7.05
CA PHE A 169 -16.63 6.80 7.45
C PHE A 169 -17.50 7.37 6.34
N ALA A 170 -18.74 6.93 6.27
CA ALA A 170 -19.76 7.54 5.44
C ALA A 170 -21.14 7.32 6.05
N ALA A 171 -22.14 8.00 5.53
CA ALA A 171 -23.53 7.80 5.90
C ALA A 171 -24.44 8.09 4.72
N ASP A 172 -25.58 7.42 4.69
CA ASP A 172 -26.75 7.90 3.95
C ASP A 172 -27.85 8.31 4.93
N LYS A 173 -29.02 8.72 4.44
CA LYS A 173 -30.13 9.16 5.28
C LYS A 173 -30.65 8.10 6.28
N ARG A 174 -30.19 6.84 6.23
CA ARG A 174 -30.69 5.72 7.04
C ARG A 174 -29.62 4.86 7.70
N SER A 175 -28.37 4.96 7.29
CA SER A 175 -27.32 4.03 7.71
C SER A 175 -25.97 4.72 7.81
N VAL A 176 -25.11 4.21 8.68
CA VAL A 176 -23.71 4.64 8.84
C VAL A 176 -22.80 3.53 8.34
N TYR A 177 -21.71 3.92 7.70
CA TYR A 177 -20.76 3.02 7.09
C TYR A 177 -19.34 3.31 7.56
N PHE A 178 -18.53 2.26 7.67
CA PHE A 178 -17.08 2.31 7.87
C PHE A 178 -16.43 1.27 6.98
N ASP A 179 -15.42 1.68 6.20
CA ASP A 179 -14.68 0.80 5.27
C ASP A 179 -15.60 -0.06 4.37
N GLY A 180 -16.65 0.58 3.85
CA GLY A 180 -17.61 -0.05 2.95
C GLY A 180 -18.60 -1.01 3.59
N GLN A 181 -18.63 -1.09 4.93
CA GLN A 181 -19.57 -1.92 5.68
C GLN A 181 -20.49 -1.05 6.51
N ARG A 182 -21.75 -1.45 6.63
CA ARG A 182 -22.70 -0.81 7.54
C ARG A 182 -22.30 -1.09 8.99
N THR A 183 -22.34 -0.09 9.85
CA THR A 183 -21.87 -0.17 11.25
C THR A 183 -22.86 0.33 12.29
N ASP A 184 -23.97 0.93 11.89
CA ASP A 184 -25.03 1.26 12.84
C ASP A 184 -25.84 0.01 13.21
N ASP A 185 -25.92 -0.23 14.52
CA ASP A 185 -26.87 -1.19 15.09
C ASP A 185 -28.24 -0.52 15.19
N ARG A 186 -29.29 -1.27 14.85
CA ARG A 186 -30.67 -0.81 14.88
C ARG A 186 -31.20 -0.60 16.31
#